data_AF-A0A959WLQ3-F1
#
_entry.id   AF-A0A959WLQ3-F1
#
_cell.length_a   1.000
_cell.length_b   1.000
_cell.length_c   1.000
_cell.angle_alpha   90.00
_cell.angle_beta   90.00
_cell.angle_gamma   90.00
#
_symmetry.space_group_name_H-M   'P 1'
#
loop_
_entity.id
_entity.type
_entity.pdbx_description
1 polymer ?
#
loop_
_entity_poly.entity_id
_entity_poly.type
_entity_poly.pdbx_seq_one_letter_code
_entity_poly.pdbx_strand_id
1 'polypeptide(L)'
;MIDLPPLGALESSIWDALLDITERVPKGSTLIGGQMVLLRGLEKQRIPPRISEDLDLVADVRVRPPVLAAIHTAHRPSLLQTPV
;
A
#
# COMPACT_ATOMS: atom_id res chain seq x y z
N MET A 1 9.14 11.44 10.50
CA MET A 1 9.39 11.25 9.06
C MET A 1 10.06 9.90 8.91
N ILE A 2 9.53 9.03 8.06
CA ILE A 2 10.08 7.70 7.78
C ILE A 2 10.56 7.74 6.34
N ASP A 3 11.81 7.35 6.11
CA ASP A 3 12.36 7.20 4.77
C ASP A 3 12.30 5.73 4.37
N LEU A 4 11.65 5.44 3.23
CA LEU A 4 11.65 4.09 2.68
C LEU A 4 13.05 3.77 2.11
N PRO A 5 13.58 2.55 2.32
CA PRO A 5 14.80 2.13 1.66
C PRO A 5 14.58 2.04 0.15
N PRO A 6 15.64 1.90 -0.67
CA PRO A 6 15.48 1.56 -2.07
C PRO A 6 14.62 0.31 -2.22
N LEU A 7 13.51 0.45 -2.95
CA LEU A 7 12.53 -0.61 -3.18
C LEU A 7 12.70 -1.19 -4.58
N GLY A 8 12.39 -2.47 -4.75
CA GLY A 8 12.23 -3.07 -6.07
C GLY A 8 10.97 -2.55 -6.77
N ALA A 9 10.81 -2.92 -8.04
CA ALA A 9 9.67 -2.48 -8.84
C ALA A 9 8.33 -2.95 -8.26
N LEU A 10 8.28 -4.18 -7.73
CA LEU A 10 7.07 -4.74 -7.14
C LEU A 10 6.69 -4.00 -5.85
N GLU A 11 7.64 -3.85 -4.94
CA GLU A 11 7.44 -3.16 -3.67
C GLU A 11 7.03 -1.70 -3.89
N SER A 12 7.62 -1.02 -4.87
CA SER A 12 7.23 0.35 -5.23
C SER A 12 5.77 0.40 -5.70
N SER A 13 5.36 -0.53 -6.57
CA SER A 13 3.98 -0.59 -7.06
C SER A 13 2.94 -0.87 -5.96
N ILE A 14 3.34 -1.56 -4.89
CA ILE A 14 2.50 -1.79 -3.71
C ILE A 14 2.27 -0.49 -2.94
N TRP A 15 3.30 0.35 -2.79
CA TRP A 15 3.14 1.67 -2.18
C TRP A 15 2.27 2.60 -3.03
N ASP A 16 2.44 2.57 -4.36
CA ASP A 16 1.57 3.33 -5.27
C ASP A 16 0.10 2.89 -5.13
N ALA A 17 -0.17 1.58 -5.10
CA ALA A 17 -1.51 1.04 -4.92
C ALA A 17 -2.11 1.43 -3.54
N LEU A 18 -1.31 1.42 -2.48
CA LEU A 18 -1.74 1.88 -1.16
C LEU A 18 -2.14 3.36 -1.20
N LEU A 19 -1.33 4.22 -1.83
CA LEU A 19 -1.63 5.65 -1.97
C LEU A 19 -2.95 5.84 -2.72
N ASP A 20 -3.13 5.19 -3.88
CA ASP A 20 -4.36 5.22 -4.67
C ASP A 20 -5.60 4.78 -3.86
N ILE A 21 -5.47 3.75 -3.02
CA ILE A 21 -6.55 3.28 -2.15
C ILE A 21 -6.86 4.32 -1.07
N THR A 22 -5.84 4.91 -0.43
CA THR A 22 -6.05 5.89 0.64
C THR A 22 -6.65 7.20 0.15
N GLU A 23 -6.39 7.62 -1.09
CA GLU A 23 -7.06 8.76 -1.71
C GLU A 23 -8.57 8.51 -1.89
N ARG A 24 -8.95 7.28 -2.24
CA ARG A 24 -10.35 6.88 -2.47
C ARG A 24 -11.09 6.56 -1.18
N VAL A 25 -10.37 6.04 -0.18
CA VAL A 25 -10.90 5.62 1.13
C VAL A 25 -10.07 6.29 2.25
N PRO A 26 -10.16 7.62 2.39
CA PRO A 26 -9.29 8.38 3.30
C PRO A 26 -9.62 8.22 4.79
N LYS A 27 -10.75 7.58 5.10
CA LYS A 27 -11.22 7.35 6.47
C LYS A 27 -11.77 5.92 6.60
N GLY A 28 -11.64 5.38 7.80
CA GLY A 28 -12.15 4.06 8.12
C GLY A 28 -11.36 2.92 7.48
N SER A 29 -10.13 3.17 7.01
CA SER A 29 -9.18 2.14 6.59
C SER A 29 -7.88 2.27 7.37
N THR A 30 -7.17 1.16 7.56
CA THR A 30 -5.86 1.16 8.21
C THR A 30 -4.96 0.06 7.63
N LEU A 31 -3.68 0.40 7.46
CA LEU A 31 -2.65 -0.53 6.99
C LEU A 31 -2.31 -1.55 8.07
N ILE A 32 -2.28 -2.82 7.69
CA ILE A 32 -1.87 -3.92 8.57
C ILE A 32 -0.82 -4.79 7.86
N GLY A 33 -0.46 -5.92 8.46
CA GLY A 33 0.40 -6.91 7.81
C GLY A 33 1.85 -6.45 7.63
N GLY A 34 2.50 -6.98 6.59
CA GLY A 34 3.94 -6.84 6.39
C GLY A 34 4.42 -5.40 6.15
N GLN A 35 3.65 -4.59 5.40
CA GLN A 35 4.00 -3.18 5.17
C GLN A 35 3.90 -2.35 6.46
N MET A 36 2.93 -2.64 7.34
CA MET A 36 2.85 -2.02 8.66
C MET A 36 4.08 -2.36 9.52
N VAL A 37 4.52 -3.63 9.48
CA VAL A 37 5.75 -4.06 10.20
C VAL A 37 6.98 -3.37 9.64
N LEU A 38 7.08 -3.18 8.33
CA LEU A 38 8.15 -2.41 7.69
C LEU A 38 8.20 -0.99 8.23
N LEU A 39 7.10 -0.24 8.17
CA LEU A 39 7.04 1.12 8.69
C LEU A 39 7.43 1.16 10.18
N ARG A 40 6.91 0.22 10.98
CA ARG A 40 7.24 0.14 12.40
C ARG A 40 8.73 -0.15 12.67
N GLY A 41 9.36 -0.95 11.83
CA GLY A 41 10.80 -1.20 11.87
C GLY A 41 11.58 0.08 11.56
N LEU A 42 11.23 0.76 10.47
CA LEU A 42 11.90 1.97 10.01
C LEU A 42 11.77 3.12 11.03
N GLU A 43 10.62 3.27 11.69
CA GLU A 43 10.44 4.19 12.84
C GLU A 43 11.46 3.94 13.96
N LYS A 44 11.94 2.70 14.09
CA LYS A 44 12.92 2.26 15.08
C LYS A 44 14.31 2.09 14.48
N GLN A 45 14.56 2.61 13.29
CA GLN A 45 15.82 2.50 12.56
C GLN A 45 16.27 1.04 12.37
N ARG A 46 15.29 0.13 12.19
CA ARG A 46 15.50 -1.29 11.92
C ARG A 46 14.91 -1.63 10.56
N ILE A 47 15.71 -2.27 9.73
CA ILE A 47 15.24 -2.78 8.43
C ILE A 47 14.88 -4.25 8.63
N PRO A 48 13.62 -4.66 8.40
CA PRO A 48 13.26 -6.07 8.42
C PRO A 48 14.07 -6.86 7.38
N PRO A 49 14.39 -8.14 7.64
CA PRO A 49 15.19 -8.96 6.73
C PRO A 49 14.50 -9.24 5.38
N ARG A 50 13.18 -9.04 5.30
CA ARG A 50 12.37 -9.17 4.10
C ARG A 50 11.33 -8.05 4.06
N ILE A 51 11.12 -7.49 2.88
CA ILE A 51 10.01 -6.61 2.58
C ILE A 51 8.85 -7.46 2.04
N SER A 52 7.63 -7.19 2.52
CA SER A 52 6.46 -7.93 2.06
C SER A 52 6.14 -7.58 0.62
N GLU A 53 5.65 -8.56 -0.13
CA GLU A 53 5.14 -8.40 -1.50
C GLU A 53 3.60 -8.31 -1.51
N ASP A 54 2.98 -8.38 -0.34
CA ASP A 54 1.54 -8.26 -0.15
C ASP A 54 1.17 -6.88 0.42
N LEU A 55 -0.07 -6.46 0.15
CA LEU A 55 -0.71 -5.28 0.71
C LEU A 55 -1.98 -5.66 1.49
N ASP A 56 -1.93 -5.49 2.81
CA ASP A 56 -3.05 -5.81 3.70
C ASP A 56 -3.67 -4.54 4.30
N LEU A 57 -4.98 -4.38 4.15
CA LEU A 57 -5.75 -3.26 4.69
C LEU A 57 -7.01 -3.77 5.40
N VAL A 58 -7.31 -3.18 6.56
CA VAL A 58 -8.62 -3.34 7.21
C VAL A 58 -9.46 -2.11 6.90
N ALA A 59 -10.69 -2.29 6.43
CA ALA A 59 -11.62 -1.20 6.15
C ALA A 59 -13.00 -1.42 6.80
N ASP A 60 -13.57 -0.37 7.37
CA ASP A 60 -14.95 -0.37 7.88
C ASP A 60 -15.94 -0.19 6.74
N VAL A 61 -16.59 -1.29 6.37
CA VAL A 61 -17.59 -1.36 5.30
C VAL A 61 -18.82 -0.48 5.55
N ARG A 62 -19.08 -0.08 6.81
CA ARG A 62 -20.23 0.75 7.18
C ARG A 62 -19.96 2.23 6.95
N VAL A 63 -18.69 2.64 7.03
CA VAL A 63 -18.28 4.05 6.83
C VAL A 63 -18.35 4.43 5.35
N ARG A 64 -18.25 3.45 4.44
CA ARG A 64 -18.43 3.67 2.99
C ARG A 64 -18.99 2.41 2.30
N PRO A 65 -20.31 2.32 2.05
CA PRO A 65 -20.92 1.14 1.43
C PRO A 65 -20.29 0.67 0.10
N PRO A 66 -19.80 1.54 -0.82
CA PRO A 66 -19.08 1.07 -2.00
C PRO A 66 -17.56 0.91 -1.78
N VAL A 67 -17.08 0.64 -0.56
CA VAL A 67 -15.63 0.48 -0.27
C VAL A 67 -15.00 -0.63 -1.11
N LEU A 68 -15.72 -1.74 -1.31
CA LEU A 68 -15.26 -2.86 -2.12
C LEU A 68 -15.04 -2.45 -3.58
N ALA A 69 -15.98 -1.70 -4.17
CA ALA A 69 -15.85 -1.19 -5.54
C ALA A 69 -14.69 -0.19 -5.68
N ALA A 70 -14.49 0.65 -4.66
CA ALA A 70 -13.39 1.62 -4.65
C ALA A 70 -12.01 0.94 -4.62
N ILE A 71 -11.86 -0.11 -3.80
CA ILE A 71 -10.63 -0.90 -3.69
C ILE A 71 -10.38 -1.72 -4.97
N HIS A 72 -11.39 -2.41 -5.49
CA HIS A 72 -11.25 -3.20 -6.72
C HIS A 72 -10.80 -2.36 -7.92
N THR A 73 -11.26 -1.11 -8.01
CA THR A 73 -10.92 -0.20 -9.12
C THR A 73 -9.62 0.58 -8.87
N ALA A 74 -9.05 0.51 -7.67
CA ALA A 74 -7.81 1.23 -7.33
C ALA A 74 -6.57 0.60 -7.95
N HIS A 75 -6.66 -0.67 -8.39
CA HIS A 75 -5.60 -1.26 -9.17
C HIS A 75 -5.60 -0.67 -10.58
N ARG A 76 -4.81 0.39 -10.78
CA ARG A 76 -4.40 0.80 -12.11
C ARG A 76 -3.49 -0.32 -12.66
N PRO A 77 -3.80 -0.95 -13.80
CA PRO A 77 -2.77 -1.73 -14.48
C PRO A 77 -1.67 -0.72 -14.79
N SER A 78 -0.50 -0.89 -14.17
CA SER A 78 0.68 -0.15 -14.54
C SER A 78 0.85 -0.32 -16.04
N LEU A 79 0.61 0.76 -16.79
CA LEU A 79 0.99 0.83 -18.19
C LEU A 79 2.50 0.57 -18.20
N LEU A 80 2.86 -0.66 -18.55
CA LEU A 80 4.16 -0.99 -19.09
C LEU A 80 4.33 -0.07 -20.30
N GLN A 81 4.96 1.09 -20.08
CA GLN A 81 5.54 1.86 -21.16
C GLN A 81 6.64 0.97 -21.72
N THR A 82 6.32 0.28 -22.82
CA THR A 82 7.31 -0.38 -23.66
C THR A 82 7.92 0.72 -24.53
N PRO A 83 9.25 0.89 -24.57
CA PRO A 83 9.85 1.88 -25.45
C PRO A 83 9.68 1.43 -26.91
N VAL A 84 9.30 2.37 -27.77
CA VAL A 84 9.53 2.30 -29.23
C VAL A 84 10.48 3.42 -29.59
#